data_AF-A0A6L6IGS5-F1
#
_entry.id   AF-A0A6L6IGS5-F1
#
_cell.length_a   1.000
_cell.length_b   1.000
_cell.length_c   1.000
_cell.angle_alpha   90.00
_cell.angle_beta   90.00
_cell.angle_gamma   90.00
#
_symmetry.space_group_name_H-M   'P 1'
#
loop_
_entity.id
_entity.type
_entity.pdbx_description
1 polymer ?
#
loop_
_entity_poly.entity_id
_entity_poly.type
_entity_poly.pdbx_seq_one_letter_code
_entity_poly.pdbx_strand_id
1 'polypeptide(L)'
;MKLKFYSRYNYPQREGITFTEPTRTQQQFARESDINEIVRRAITTGDTAVFTPDQRAEFYDCTSFDDYQSSVNLLNGINDDFFTLPADVRREFADDPGKYIQFVVNPENFDRCVELGIFTRSGKEQTSSSANVPEPPPAGPSETKTPGSDA
;
A
#
# COMPACT_ATOMS: atom_id res chain seq x y z
N MET A 1 45.13 57.23 2.81
CA MET A 1 43.76 56.71 3.07
C MET A 1 43.77 55.97 4.41
N LYS A 2 42.87 56.29 5.35
CA LYS A 2 42.73 55.53 6.60
C LYS A 2 41.82 54.33 6.35
N LEU A 3 42.33 53.12 6.57
CA LEU A 3 41.54 51.89 6.52
C LEU A 3 40.62 51.84 7.76
N LYS A 4 39.32 51.60 7.56
CA LYS A 4 38.36 51.46 8.65
C LYS A 4 38.29 49.99 9.07
N PHE A 5 38.69 49.69 10.31
CA PHE A 5 38.62 48.34 10.88
C PHE A 5 37.30 48.16 11.65
N TYR A 6 36.60 47.08 11.37
CA TYR A 6 35.40 46.68 12.12
C TYR A 6 35.80 45.84 13.34
N SER A 7 35.07 46.00 14.44
CA SER A 7 35.33 45.28 15.70
C SER A 7 34.05 44.61 16.20
N ARG A 8 34.18 43.79 17.26
CA ARG A 8 33.04 43.16 17.94
C ARG A 8 32.01 44.17 18.50
N TYR A 9 32.37 45.44 18.61
CA TYR A 9 31.49 46.52 19.09
C TYR A 9 31.15 47.53 18.00
N ASN A 10 31.67 47.33 16.78
CA ASN A 10 31.44 48.18 15.62
C ASN A 10 31.39 47.30 14.37
N TYR A 11 30.26 46.62 14.20
CA TYR A 11 30.00 45.78 13.04
C TYR A 11 29.56 46.63 11.85
N PRO A 12 29.94 46.26 10.62
CA PRO A 12 29.36 46.88 9.43
C PRO A 12 27.86 46.60 9.40
N GLN A 13 27.07 47.62 9.10
CA GLN A 13 25.67 47.45 8.76
C GLN A 13 25.60 46.59 7.49
N ARG A 14 24.94 45.42 7.59
CA ARG A 14 24.66 44.58 6.43
C ARG A 14 23.24 44.91 5.98
N GLU A 15 23.11 45.61 4.87
CA GLU A 15 21.80 45.83 4.27
C GLU A 15 21.24 44.48 3.81
N GLY A 16 20.04 44.15 4.29
CA GLY A 16 19.36 42.92 3.89
C GLY A 16 18.93 42.99 2.43
N ILE A 17 18.72 41.82 1.81
CA ILE A 17 18.14 41.74 0.48
C ILE A 17 16.64 42.10 0.62
N THR A 18 16.20 43.11 -0.12
CA THR A 18 14.78 43.49 -0.20
C THR A 18 14.22 42.96 -1.50
N PHE A 19 13.19 42.13 -1.42
CA PHE A 19 12.48 41.62 -2.60
C PHE A 19 11.38 42.62 -2.96
N THR A 20 11.49 43.26 -4.13
CA THR A 20 10.57 44.31 -4.61
C THR A 20 9.41 43.76 -5.45
N GLU A 21 9.47 42.50 -5.87
CA GLU A 21 8.42 41.84 -6.63
C GLU A 21 7.21 41.46 -5.74
N PRO A 22 6.00 41.39 -6.32
CA PRO A 22 4.81 41.00 -5.56
C PRO A 22 4.95 39.59 -4.97
N THR A 23 4.71 39.49 -3.66
CA THR A 23 4.80 38.21 -2.93
C THR A 23 3.73 37.23 -3.43
N ARG A 24 4.13 35.98 -3.69
CA ARG A 24 3.21 34.87 -3.98
C ARG A 24 2.77 34.11 -2.72
N THR A 25 3.31 34.48 -1.56
CA THR A 25 3.03 33.83 -0.28
C THR A 25 1.74 34.36 0.33
N GLN A 26 0.98 33.47 0.95
CA GLN A 26 -0.22 33.81 1.70
C GLN A 26 0.17 34.48 3.03
N GLN A 27 0.07 35.81 3.08
CA GLN A 27 0.60 36.62 4.19
C GLN A 27 -0.11 36.37 5.52
N GLN A 28 -1.33 35.85 5.52
CA GLN A 28 -2.04 35.51 6.75
C GLN A 28 -1.32 34.43 7.58
N PHE A 29 -0.44 33.64 6.96
CA PHE A 29 0.36 32.60 7.61
C PHE A 29 1.73 33.09 8.12
N ALA A 30 2.05 34.38 7.97
CA ALA A 30 3.34 34.92 8.39
C ALA A 30 3.59 34.68 9.90
N ARG A 31 2.55 34.84 10.72
CA ARG A 31 2.66 34.70 12.18
C ARG A 31 2.89 33.25 12.61
N GLU A 32 2.24 32.28 11.97
CA GLU A 32 2.42 30.86 12.31
C GLU A 32 3.77 30.31 11.83
N SER A 33 4.38 30.95 10.83
CA SER A 33 5.69 30.56 10.28
C SER A 33 6.86 31.22 11.02
N ASP A 34 6.62 32.21 11.88
CA ASP A 34 7.67 32.86 12.69
C ASP A 34 8.14 31.92 13.81
N ILE A 35 9.44 31.59 13.81
CA ILE A 35 10.06 30.72 14.79
C ILE A 35 9.82 31.19 16.24
N ASN A 36 9.73 32.50 16.46
CA ASN A 36 9.51 33.04 17.80
C ASN A 36 8.08 32.76 18.29
N GLU A 37 7.09 32.82 17.39
CA GLU A 37 5.70 32.48 17.70
C GLU A 37 5.53 30.97 17.86
N ILE A 38 6.20 30.16 17.02
CA ILE A 38 6.21 28.70 17.12
C ILE A 38 6.74 28.24 18.48
N VAL A 39 7.91 28.75 18.90
CA VAL A 39 8.52 28.41 20.19
C VAL A 39 7.65 28.91 21.34
N ARG A 40 7.11 30.14 21.25
CA ARG A 40 6.21 30.67 22.29
C ARG A 40 4.95 29.83 22.44
N ARG A 41 4.34 29.40 21.33
CA ARG A 41 3.16 28.54 21.32
C ARG A 41 3.47 27.20 21.99
N ALA A 42 4.59 26.58 21.63
CA ALA A 42 5.02 25.30 22.22
C ALA A 42 5.24 25.42 23.74
N ILE A 43 5.90 26.49 24.22
CA ILE A 43 6.12 26.74 25.64
C ILE A 43 4.79 26.98 26.38
N THR A 44 3.88 27.76 25.78
CA THR A 44 2.62 28.15 26.42
C THR A 44 1.60 27.00 26.47
N THR A 45 1.57 26.19 25.41
CA THR A 45 0.56 25.13 25.22
C THR A 45 1.06 23.76 25.69
N GLY A 46 2.38 23.57 25.82
CA GLY A 46 3.00 22.28 26.09
C GLY A 46 3.04 21.34 24.87
N ASP A 47 2.68 21.85 23.68
CA ASP A 47 2.62 21.07 22.45
C ASP A 47 4.03 20.88 21.85
N THR A 48 4.62 19.71 22.12
CA THR A 48 5.91 19.27 21.56
C THR A 48 5.79 18.64 20.17
N ALA A 49 4.58 18.47 19.61
CA ALA A 49 4.38 17.87 18.29
C ALA A 49 5.04 18.69 17.16
N VAL A 50 5.30 19.98 17.41
CA VAL A 50 6.09 20.87 16.55
C VAL A 50 7.54 20.39 16.39
N PHE A 51 8.12 19.75 17.40
CA PHE A 51 9.54 19.38 17.44
C PHE A 51 9.79 17.89 17.30
N THR A 52 8.85 17.07 17.76
CA THR A 52 8.91 15.62 17.66
C THR A 52 7.61 15.13 17.03
N PRO A 53 7.63 14.54 15.82
CA PRO A 53 6.47 13.82 15.34
C PRO A 53 6.28 12.61 16.26
N ASP A 54 5.25 12.65 17.10
CA ASP A 54 4.87 11.57 18.03
C ASP A 54 4.67 10.20 17.32
N GLN A 55 4.61 10.20 15.99
CA GLN A 55 4.20 9.06 15.15
C GLN A 55 5.34 8.28 14.48
N ARG A 56 6.63 8.61 14.67
CA ARG A 56 7.71 8.04 13.82
C ARG A 56 8.80 7.23 14.54
N ALA A 57 8.54 6.69 15.73
CA ALA A 57 9.54 5.92 16.46
C ALA A 57 9.16 4.46 16.75
N GLU A 58 8.19 3.89 16.03
CA GLU A 58 8.00 2.44 16.06
C GLU A 58 9.00 1.79 15.11
N PHE A 59 10.09 1.28 15.67
CA PHE A 59 10.98 0.35 14.99
C PHE A 59 10.42 -1.05 15.17
N TYR A 60 10.00 -1.67 14.08
CA TYR A 60 9.57 -3.06 14.11
C TYR A 60 10.78 -3.98 13.99
N ASP A 61 10.79 -5.05 14.79
CA ASP A 61 11.74 -6.14 14.61
C ASP A 61 11.32 -6.95 13.37
N CYS A 62 12.00 -6.69 12.26
CA CYS A 62 11.75 -7.39 10.99
C CYS A 62 12.75 -8.52 10.74
N THR A 63 13.51 -8.98 11.75
CA THR A 63 14.54 -10.01 11.55
C THR A 63 13.99 -11.35 11.08
N SER A 64 12.70 -11.62 11.31
CA SER A 64 12.01 -12.82 10.83
C SER A 64 11.58 -12.75 9.36
N PHE A 65 11.62 -11.57 8.74
CA PHE A 65 11.24 -11.38 7.34
C PHE A 65 12.50 -11.18 6.50
N ASP A 66 12.66 -11.96 5.43
CA ASP A 66 13.84 -11.85 4.56
C ASP A 66 13.86 -10.51 3.82
N ASP A 67 12.84 -10.27 3.00
CA ASP A 67 12.71 -9.10 2.14
C ASP A 67 11.24 -8.70 2.00
N TYR A 68 10.98 -7.39 2.06
CA TYR A 68 9.62 -6.83 2.03
C TYR A 68 8.86 -7.26 0.77
N GLN A 69 9.49 -7.14 -0.41
CA GLN A 69 8.82 -7.46 -1.67
C GLN A 69 8.45 -8.94 -1.72
N SER A 70 9.36 -9.80 -1.26
CA SER A 70 9.16 -11.25 -1.20
C SER A 70 8.02 -11.62 -0.24
N SER A 71 7.95 -11.02 0.94
CA SER A 71 6.85 -11.25 1.89
C SER A 71 5.50 -10.78 1.36
N VAL A 72 5.44 -9.61 0.71
CA VAL A 72 4.19 -9.09 0.12
C VAL A 72 3.73 -9.97 -1.05
N ASN A 73 4.65 -10.41 -1.91
CA ASN A 73 4.33 -11.32 -3.01
C ASN A 73 3.78 -12.66 -2.49
N LEU A 74 4.35 -13.21 -1.41
CA LEU A 74 3.85 -14.42 -0.77
C LEU A 74 2.43 -14.22 -0.24
N LEU A 75 2.18 -13.11 0.47
CA LEU A 75 0.86 -12.78 1.00
C LEU A 75 -0.19 -12.65 -0.12
N ASN A 76 0.15 -11.98 -1.22
CA ASN A 76 -0.72 -11.86 -2.37
C ASN A 76 -1.02 -13.21 -3.00
N GLY A 77 -0.01 -14.07 -3.17
CA GLY A 77 -0.19 -15.42 -3.68
C GLY A 77 -1.11 -16.28 -2.82
N ILE A 78 -1.01 -16.16 -1.49
CA ILE A 78 -1.90 -16.87 -0.55
C ILE A 78 -3.34 -16.36 -0.66
N ASN A 79 -3.53 -15.04 -0.75
CA ASN A 79 -4.85 -14.46 -0.94
C ASN A 79 -5.47 -14.94 -2.26
N ASP A 80 -4.71 -14.88 -3.35
CA ASP A 80 -5.16 -15.32 -4.66
C ASP A 80 -5.57 -16.80 -4.65
N ASP A 81 -4.74 -17.67 -4.05
CA ASP A 81 -5.04 -19.10 -3.86
C ASP A 81 -6.35 -19.30 -3.09
N PHE A 82 -6.52 -18.64 -1.95
CA PHE A 82 -7.73 -18.71 -1.15
C PHE A 82 -8.98 -18.27 -1.94
N PHE A 83 -8.88 -17.22 -2.74
CA PHE A 83 -9.99 -16.74 -3.56
C PHE A 83 -10.30 -17.63 -4.77
N THR A 84 -9.37 -18.51 -5.20
CA THR A 84 -9.68 -19.53 -6.21
C THR A 84 -10.57 -20.66 -5.67
N LEU A 85 -10.60 -20.87 -4.34
CA LEU A 85 -11.41 -21.92 -3.73
C LEU A 85 -12.92 -21.71 -3.94
N PRO A 86 -13.74 -22.76 -4.01
CA PRO A 86 -15.19 -22.62 -4.08
C PRO A 86 -15.79 -21.85 -2.89
N ALA A 87 -16.89 -21.13 -3.11
CA ALA A 87 -17.53 -20.32 -2.08
C ALA A 87 -17.95 -21.12 -0.84
N ASP A 88 -18.38 -22.37 -1.01
CA ASP A 88 -18.74 -23.24 0.11
C ASP A 88 -17.53 -23.57 0.99
N VAL A 89 -16.35 -23.74 0.39
CA VAL A 89 -15.10 -24.00 1.13
C VAL A 89 -14.63 -22.73 1.84
N ARG A 90 -14.70 -21.56 1.20
CA ARG A 90 -14.33 -20.28 1.85
C ARG A 90 -15.25 -19.94 3.03
N ARG A 91 -16.52 -20.31 2.96
CA ARG A 91 -17.48 -20.13 4.06
C ARG A 91 -17.09 -20.88 5.33
N GLU A 92 -16.44 -22.05 5.21
CA GLU A 92 -15.90 -22.80 6.37
C GLU A 92 -14.83 -22.00 7.12
N PHE A 93 -14.13 -21.10 6.43
CA PHE A 93 -13.12 -20.19 7.00
C PHE A 93 -13.66 -18.79 7.26
N ALA A 94 -14.98 -18.58 7.18
CA ALA A 94 -15.63 -17.27 7.29
C ALA A 94 -15.05 -16.21 6.33
N ASP A 95 -14.68 -16.63 5.10
CA ASP A 95 -14.06 -15.80 4.07
C ASP A 95 -12.78 -15.06 4.55
N ASP A 96 -12.06 -15.64 5.52
CA ASP A 96 -10.83 -15.10 6.10
C ASP A 96 -9.61 -15.95 5.73
N PRO A 97 -8.68 -15.45 4.89
CA PRO A 97 -7.48 -16.17 4.49
C PRO A 97 -6.54 -16.44 5.67
N GLY A 98 -6.57 -15.62 6.73
CA GLY A 98 -5.76 -15.86 7.93
C GLY A 98 -6.14 -17.14 8.65
N LYS A 99 -7.45 -17.43 8.76
CA LYS A 99 -7.96 -18.68 9.36
C LYS A 99 -7.66 -19.89 8.48
N TYR A 100 -7.74 -19.73 7.17
CA TYR A 100 -7.35 -20.76 6.21
C TYR A 100 -5.89 -21.18 6.39
N ILE A 101 -4.95 -20.23 6.46
CA ILE A 101 -3.52 -20.54 6.65
C ILE A 101 -3.30 -21.28 7.97
N GLN A 102 -3.88 -20.80 9.08
CA GLN A 102 -3.75 -21.45 10.38
C GLN A 102 -4.26 -22.89 10.36
N PHE A 103 -5.34 -23.14 9.62
CA PHE A 103 -5.92 -24.46 9.47
C PHE A 103 -5.02 -25.39 8.64
N VAL A 104 -4.51 -24.90 7.51
CA VAL A 104 -3.70 -25.67 6.56
C VAL A 104 -2.31 -26.01 7.10
N VAL A 105 -1.71 -25.12 7.90
CA VAL A 105 -0.38 -25.33 8.48
C VAL A 105 -0.40 -26.34 9.63
N ASN A 106 -1.56 -26.59 10.25
CA ASN A 106 -1.67 -27.59 11.32
C ASN A 106 -1.71 -29.03 10.73
N PRO A 107 -0.71 -29.89 11.01
CA PRO A 107 -0.67 -31.24 10.46
C PRO A 107 -1.84 -32.13 10.91
N GLU A 108 -2.46 -31.85 12.05
CA GLU A 108 -3.62 -32.60 12.55
C GLU A 108 -4.86 -32.42 11.65
N ASN A 109 -4.92 -31.32 10.90
CA ASN A 109 -6.04 -31.01 10.00
C ASN A 109 -5.89 -31.63 8.61
N PHE A 110 -4.81 -32.37 8.34
CA PHE A 110 -4.49 -32.86 6.99
C PHE A 110 -5.62 -33.67 6.36
N ASP A 111 -6.22 -34.62 7.09
CA ASP A 111 -7.32 -35.44 6.58
C ASP A 111 -8.53 -34.58 6.19
N ARG A 112 -8.83 -33.55 7.00
CA ARG A 112 -9.91 -32.61 6.71
C ARG A 112 -9.59 -31.69 5.53
N CYS A 113 -8.34 -31.28 5.35
CA CYS A 113 -7.90 -30.54 4.16
C CYS A 113 -8.07 -31.37 2.88
N VAL A 114 -7.86 -32.70 2.95
CA VAL A 114 -8.11 -33.61 1.83
C VAL A 114 -9.60 -33.73 1.54
N GLU A 115 -10.45 -33.85 2.57
CA GLU A 115 -11.91 -33.86 2.41
C GLU A 115 -12.45 -32.58 1.76
N LEU A 116 -11.87 -31.42 2.11
CA LEU A 116 -12.22 -30.11 1.54
C LEU A 116 -11.67 -29.90 0.12
N GLY A 117 -10.87 -30.84 -0.40
CA GLY A 117 -10.26 -30.76 -1.73
C GLY A 117 -9.11 -29.74 -1.82
N ILE A 118 -8.59 -29.26 -0.68
CA ILE A 118 -7.44 -28.36 -0.61
C ILE A 118 -6.15 -29.13 -0.94
N PHE A 119 -6.04 -30.36 -0.43
CA PHE A 119 -4.92 -31.25 -0.71
C PHE A 119 -5.36 -32.49 -1.47
N THR A 120 -4.54 -32.92 -2.42
CA THR A 120 -4.71 -34.23 -3.06
C THR A 120 -3.88 -35.25 -2.30
N ARG A 121 -4.51 -36.31 -1.78
CA ARG A 121 -3.78 -37.47 -1.25
C ARG A 121 -3.07 -38.12 -2.43
N SER A 122 -1.74 -38.20 -2.41
CA SER A 122 -0.97 -38.88 -3.46
C SER A 122 -1.23 -40.39 -3.38
N GLY A 123 -2.33 -40.82 -3.98
CA GLY A 123 -2.81 -42.19 -3.92
C GLY A 123 -4.33 -42.28 -4.09
N LYS A 124 -4.77 -42.21 -5.35
CA LYS A 124 -6.10 -42.51 -5.92
C LYS A 124 -7.05 -41.32 -6.21
N GLU A 125 -7.23 -41.14 -7.51
CA GLU A 125 -8.41 -40.67 -8.26
C GLU A 125 -8.93 -39.25 -7.96
N GLN A 126 -8.45 -38.29 -8.75
CA GLN A 126 -9.24 -37.15 -9.18
C GLN A 126 -10.54 -37.66 -9.82
N THR A 127 -11.64 -37.63 -9.06
CA THR A 127 -12.98 -37.63 -9.64
C THR A 127 -13.34 -36.19 -9.93
N SER A 128 -13.19 -35.82 -11.20
CA SER A 128 -13.73 -34.60 -11.77
C SER A 128 -15.24 -34.53 -11.53
N SER A 129 -15.70 -33.50 -10.84
CA SER A 129 -17.13 -33.16 -10.80
C SER A 129 -17.38 -31.75 -11.31
N SER A 130 -17.92 -31.74 -12.54
CA SER A 130 -18.88 -30.79 -13.08
C SER A 130 -18.42 -29.35 -13.38
N ALA A 131 -17.74 -29.19 -14.52
CA ALA A 131 -17.96 -28.02 -15.37
C ALA A 131 -19.11 -28.36 -16.34
N ASN A 132 -20.32 -27.92 -16.02
CA ASN A 132 -21.42 -27.92 -16.96
C ASN A 132 -21.13 -26.84 -18.00
N VAL A 133 -20.50 -27.21 -19.11
CA VAL A 133 -20.34 -26.36 -20.30
C VAL A 133 -21.65 -26.46 -21.10
N PRO A 134 -22.42 -25.38 -21.27
CA PRO A 134 -23.48 -25.37 -22.26
C PRO A 134 -22.84 -25.44 -23.64
N GLU A 135 -23.18 -26.49 -24.37
CA GLU A 135 -22.80 -26.75 -25.75
C GLU A 135 -23.17 -25.53 -26.64
N PRO A 136 -22.24 -25.00 -27.46
CA PRO A 136 -22.57 -23.91 -28.38
C PRO A 136 -23.50 -24.42 -29.51
N PRO A 137 -24.46 -23.61 -29.97
CA PRO A 137 -25.40 -24.03 -31.01
C PRO A 137 -24.67 -24.27 -32.34
N PRO A 138 -25.16 -25.22 -33.18
CA PRO A 138 -24.49 -25.61 -34.41
C PRO A 138 -24.42 -24.46 -35.42
N ALA A 139 -23.22 -24.24 -35.95
CA ALA A 139 -22.92 -23.29 -37.01
C ALA A 139 -23.71 -23.63 -38.29
N GLY A 140 -24.55 -22.69 -38.72
CA GLY A 140 -25.12 -22.68 -40.07
C GLY A 140 -24.11 -22.18 -41.12
N PRO A 141 -24.35 -22.44 -42.42
CA PRO A 141 -23.37 -22.21 -43.48
C PRO A 141 -23.11 -20.72 -43.72
N SER A 142 -21.82 -20.39 -43.82
CA SER A 142 -21.30 -19.09 -44.23
C SER A 142 -21.57 -18.87 -45.73
N GLU A 143 -22.42 -17.90 -46.05
CA GLU A 143 -22.48 -17.30 -47.39
C GLU A 143 -21.90 -15.88 -47.35
N THR A 144 -20.73 -15.75 -47.97
CA THR A 144 -20.11 -14.49 -48.35
C THR A 144 -20.99 -13.70 -49.32
N LYS A 145 -21.24 -12.43 -49.01
CA LYS A 145 -21.55 -11.42 -50.04
C LYS A 145 -20.80 -10.13 -49.77
N THR A 146 -19.78 -9.92 -50.59
CA THR A 146 -19.06 -8.66 -50.82
C THR A 146 -20.04 -7.51 -51.05
N PRO A 147 -19.88 -6.32 -50.47
CA PRO A 147 -20.52 -5.13 -51.01
C PRO A 147 -19.64 -4.61 -52.16
N GLY A 148 -20.16 -4.74 -53.37
CA GLY A 148 -19.70 -3.99 -54.52
C GLY A 148 -20.07 -2.51 -54.39
N SER A 149 -19.32 -1.71 -55.13
CA SER A 149 -19.51 -0.28 -55.40
C SER A 149 -20.93 0.06 -55.84
N ASP A 150 -21.46 1.19 -55.37
CA ASP A 150 -21.91 2.30 -56.24
C ASP A 150 -22.39 3.52 -55.43
N ALA A 151 -22.24 4.69 -56.08
CA ALA A 151 -22.60 6.07 -55.73
C ALA A 151 -21.61 6.88 -54.85
#